data_AF-A0A485AIK3-F1
#
_entry.id   AF-A0A485AIK3-F1
#
_cell.length_a   1.000
_cell.length_b   1.000
_cell.length_c   1.000
_cell.angle_alpha   90.00
_cell.angle_beta   90.00
_cell.angle_gamma   90.00
#
_symmetry.space_group_name_H-M   'P 1'
#
loop_
_entity.id
_entity.type
_entity.pdbx_description
1 polymer ?
#
loop_
_entity_poly.entity_id
_entity_poly.type
_entity_poly.pdbx_seq_one_letter_code
_entity_poly.pdbx_strand_id
1 'polypeptide(L)'
;MREAGVIPCELPELIPGNVVRFRIEGDKSGSLNGWAYPFPDGAGCAFGSWKTGITACHFADGVQVNSIERKRVMMEARRAIGAIQRKAEVAAAAECRTKIGNAILASDEHPYLMRKGVKAHGIYQSGDWLLIPIHDQYGSVQSIQYIMPDGTKRFKSGALLKGGRYWLGRVSRQWQNRLYR
;
A
#
# COMPACT_ATOMS: atom_id res chain seq x y z
N MET A 1 5.04 -12.35 -20.48
CA MET A 1 3.80 -12.13 -19.71
C MET A 1 2.97 -13.41 -19.57
N ARG A 2 2.56 -14.06 -20.67
CA ARG A 2 1.77 -15.31 -20.66
C ARG A 2 2.41 -16.44 -19.85
N GLU A 3 3.67 -16.75 -20.11
CA GLU A 3 4.42 -17.80 -19.39
C GLU A 3 4.55 -17.52 -17.88
N ALA A 4 4.58 -16.25 -17.49
CA ALA A 4 4.68 -15.84 -16.10
C ALA A 4 3.32 -15.71 -15.40
N GLY A 5 2.21 -16.01 -16.08
CA GLY A 5 0.85 -15.86 -15.55
C GLY A 5 0.43 -14.41 -15.29
N VAL A 6 1.10 -13.43 -15.93
CA VAL A 6 0.79 -12.00 -15.79
C VAL A 6 0.16 -11.51 -17.09
N ILE A 7 -1.04 -12.00 -17.39
CA ILE A 7 -1.77 -11.70 -18.62
C ILE A 7 -2.74 -10.53 -18.37
N PRO A 8 -2.62 -9.40 -19.07
CA PRO A 8 -3.56 -8.30 -18.91
C PRO A 8 -4.95 -8.65 -19.48
N CYS A 9 -6.04 -8.26 -18.80
CA CYS A 9 -7.39 -8.38 -19.37
C CYS A 9 -7.60 -7.45 -20.57
N GLU A 10 -6.96 -6.28 -20.55
CA GLU A 10 -6.96 -5.27 -21.61
C GLU A 10 -5.52 -4.80 -21.78
N LEU A 11 -5.03 -4.74 -23.01
CA LEU A 11 -3.66 -4.34 -23.28
C LEU A 11 -3.46 -2.90 -22.82
N PRO A 12 -2.60 -2.65 -21.82
CA PRO A 12 -2.35 -1.30 -21.36
C PRO A 12 -1.51 -0.54 -22.40
N GLU A 13 -1.73 0.76 -22.51
CA GLU A 13 -0.81 1.64 -23.22
C GLU A 13 0.54 1.65 -22.48
N LEU A 14 1.62 1.30 -23.18
CA LEU A 14 2.95 1.20 -22.62
C LEU A 14 3.73 2.48 -22.91
N ILE A 15 3.92 3.31 -21.89
CA ILE A 15 4.68 4.55 -21.99
C ILE A 15 6.13 4.29 -21.50
N PRO A 16 7.16 4.45 -22.35
CA PRO A 16 8.55 4.27 -21.95
C PRO A 16 8.93 5.03 -20.69
N GLY A 17 9.65 4.36 -19.78
CA GLY A 17 10.12 4.92 -18.52
C GLY A 17 9.02 5.13 -17.46
N ASN A 18 7.77 4.76 -17.73
CA ASN A 18 6.66 4.90 -16.79
C ASN A 18 6.11 3.53 -16.41
N VAL A 19 5.81 3.35 -15.11
CA VAL A 19 5.15 2.13 -14.68
C VAL A 19 3.66 2.26 -14.98
N VAL A 20 3.11 1.25 -15.63
CA VAL A 20 1.71 1.13 -15.96
C VAL A 20 1.10 0.00 -15.14
N ARG A 21 -0.10 0.22 -14.62
CA ARG A 21 -0.83 -0.72 -13.76
C ARG A 21 -2.03 -1.27 -14.53
N PHE A 22 -2.27 -2.57 -14.45
CA PHE A 22 -3.35 -3.22 -15.21
C PHE A 22 -3.97 -4.38 -14.44
N ARG A 23 -5.17 -4.77 -14.84
CA ARG A 23 -5.86 -5.94 -14.31
C ARG A 23 -5.32 -7.21 -14.96
N ILE A 24 -4.96 -8.20 -14.15
CA ILE A 24 -4.55 -9.53 -14.63
C ILE A 24 -5.80 -10.40 -14.84
N GLU A 25 -5.81 -11.23 -15.88
CA GLU A 25 -6.85 -12.24 -16.10
C GLU A 25 -7.04 -13.14 -14.88
N GLY A 26 -8.30 -13.41 -14.51
CA GLY A 26 -8.65 -14.17 -13.31
C GLY A 26 -8.60 -13.38 -12.00
N ASP A 27 -8.07 -12.15 -11.99
CA ASP A 27 -8.17 -11.28 -10.81
C ASP A 27 -9.53 -10.55 -10.73
N LYS A 28 -9.87 -10.15 -9.51
CA LYS A 28 -11.11 -9.43 -9.20
C LYS A 28 -11.26 -8.20 -10.11
N SER A 29 -12.48 -7.95 -10.59
CA SER A 29 -12.81 -6.73 -11.32
C SER A 29 -12.39 -5.47 -10.55
N GLY A 30 -11.82 -4.50 -11.27
CA GLY A 30 -11.26 -3.27 -10.72
C GLY A 30 -9.92 -3.41 -9.98
N SER A 31 -9.36 -4.63 -9.84
CA SER A 31 -8.01 -4.79 -9.32
C SER A 31 -6.98 -4.41 -10.38
N LEU A 32 -5.86 -3.84 -9.93
CA LEU A 32 -4.78 -3.42 -10.80
C LEU A 32 -3.49 -4.20 -10.51
N ASN A 33 -3.58 -5.46 -10.07
CA ASN A 33 -2.43 -6.18 -9.49
C ASN A 33 -1.21 -6.31 -10.42
N GLY A 34 -1.43 -6.28 -11.74
CA GLY A 34 -0.39 -6.29 -12.75
C GLY A 34 0.34 -4.95 -12.86
N TRP A 35 1.62 -5.02 -13.16
CA TRP A 35 2.41 -3.84 -13.50
C TRP A 35 3.37 -4.16 -14.65
N ALA A 36 3.65 -3.14 -15.45
CA ALA A 36 4.64 -3.15 -16.51
C ALA A 36 5.47 -1.87 -16.44
N TYR A 37 6.73 -1.96 -16.80
CA TYR A 37 7.69 -0.87 -16.88
C TYR A 37 8.46 -1.04 -18.20
N PRO A 38 8.00 -0.40 -19.29
CA PRO A 38 8.71 -0.40 -20.55
C PRO A 38 10.01 0.40 -20.37
N PHE A 39 11.13 -0.17 -20.81
CA PHE A 39 12.43 0.46 -20.65
C PHE A 39 12.50 1.75 -21.48
N PRO A 40 13.12 2.84 -20.96
CA PRO A 40 13.18 4.12 -21.68
C PRO A 40 13.84 4.05 -23.06
N ASP A 41 14.74 3.09 -23.26
CA ASP A 41 15.47 2.83 -24.51
C ASP A 41 14.67 2.01 -25.54
N GLY A 42 13.47 1.53 -25.17
CA GLY A 42 12.65 0.68 -26.01
C GLY A 42 13.18 -0.76 -26.17
N ALA A 43 14.25 -1.14 -25.47
CA ALA A 43 14.89 -2.44 -25.62
C ALA A 43 14.06 -3.59 -25.00
N GLY A 44 13.04 -3.27 -24.23
CA GLY A 44 12.22 -4.27 -23.55
C GLY A 44 11.26 -3.70 -22.50
N CYS A 45 10.81 -4.58 -21.62
CA CYS A 45 9.88 -4.27 -20.55
C CYS A 45 10.09 -5.18 -19.34
N ALA A 46 10.10 -4.61 -18.14
CA ALA A 46 9.93 -5.35 -16.90
C ALA A 46 8.44 -5.43 -16.53
N PHE A 47 7.98 -6.56 -16.01
CA PHE A 47 6.58 -6.73 -15.63
C PHE A 47 6.44 -7.68 -14.45
N GLY A 48 5.27 -7.65 -13.81
CA GLY A 48 5.02 -8.50 -12.67
C GLY A 48 3.63 -8.37 -12.09
N SER A 49 3.44 -9.04 -10.94
CA SER A 49 2.19 -9.05 -10.20
C SER A 49 2.47 -8.80 -8.72
N TRP A 50 1.80 -7.83 -8.13
CA TRP A 50 1.86 -7.62 -6.68
C TRP A 50 1.15 -8.73 -5.91
N LYS A 51 0.15 -9.38 -6.50
CA LYS A 51 -0.61 -10.46 -5.85
C LYS A 51 0.24 -11.72 -5.69
N THR A 52 1.00 -12.10 -6.72
CA THR A 52 1.83 -13.32 -6.72
C THR A 52 3.29 -13.07 -6.40
N GLY A 53 3.73 -11.80 -6.35
CA GLY A 53 5.14 -11.42 -6.15
C GLY A 53 6.04 -11.64 -7.37
N ILE A 54 5.49 -12.10 -8.49
CA ILE A 54 6.24 -12.36 -9.72
C ILE A 54 6.82 -11.06 -10.25
N THR A 55 8.10 -11.11 -10.64
CA THR A 55 8.84 -10.01 -11.28
C THR A 55 9.75 -10.60 -12.35
N ALA A 56 9.57 -10.19 -13.60
CA ALA A 56 10.33 -10.65 -14.75
C ALA A 56 10.65 -9.49 -15.70
N CYS A 57 11.52 -9.73 -16.68
CA CYS A 57 11.73 -8.84 -17.81
C CYS A 57 11.72 -9.61 -19.11
N HIS A 58 11.38 -8.91 -20.18
CA HIS A 58 11.48 -9.35 -21.56
C HIS A 58 12.23 -8.28 -22.35
N PHE A 59 13.10 -8.72 -23.26
CA PHE A 59 13.81 -7.85 -24.19
C PHE A 59 13.32 -8.15 -25.61
N ALA A 60 13.30 -7.13 -26.46
CA ALA A 60 12.88 -7.26 -27.86
C ALA A 60 13.79 -8.23 -28.63
N ASP A 61 13.24 -8.83 -29.67
CA ASP A 61 13.98 -9.78 -30.51
C ASP A 61 15.23 -9.13 -31.13
N GLY A 62 16.35 -9.86 -31.12
CA GLY A 62 17.63 -9.37 -31.62
C GLY A 62 18.43 -8.51 -30.63
N VAL A 63 17.85 -8.09 -29.50
CA VAL A 63 18.57 -7.36 -28.45
C VAL A 63 19.43 -8.34 -27.63
N GLN A 64 20.75 -8.23 -27.77
CA GLN A 64 21.71 -8.96 -26.94
C GLN A 64 21.99 -8.21 -25.65
N VAL A 65 21.60 -8.79 -24.51
CA VAL A 65 21.75 -8.15 -23.20
C VAL A 65 22.65 -8.98 -22.31
N ASN A 66 23.75 -8.37 -21.85
CA ASN A 66 24.63 -9.02 -20.88
C ASN A 66 24.00 -8.99 -19.46
N SER A 67 24.60 -9.75 -18.55
CA SER A 67 24.07 -9.88 -17.18
C SER A 67 24.09 -8.57 -16.37
N ILE A 68 24.99 -7.64 -16.70
CA ILE A 68 25.11 -6.33 -16.03
C ILE A 68 23.95 -5.44 -16.45
N GLU A 69 23.71 -5.32 -17.75
CA GLU A 69 22.64 -4.50 -18.29
C GLU A 69 21.27 -5.03 -17.87
N ARG A 70 21.09 -6.36 -17.88
CA ARG A 70 19.86 -6.98 -17.34
C ARG A 70 19.62 -6.62 -15.87
N LYS A 71 20.67 -6.61 -15.04
CA LYS A 71 20.55 -6.21 -13.62
C LYS A 71 20.23 -4.73 -13.49
N ARG A 72 20.82 -3.87 -14.34
CA ARG A 72 20.58 -2.43 -14.36
C ARG A 72 19.10 -2.12 -14.62
N VAL A 73 18.53 -2.60 -15.72
CA VAL A 73 17.12 -2.31 -16.07
C VAL A 73 16.14 -2.88 -15.05
N MET A 74 16.46 -4.03 -14.44
CA MET A 74 15.65 -4.60 -13.36
C MET A 74 15.72 -3.77 -12.07
N MET A 75 16.88 -3.18 -11.77
CA MET A 75 17.02 -2.26 -10.64
C MET A 75 16.24 -0.97 -10.89
N GLU A 76 16.28 -0.44 -12.10
CA GLU A 76 15.51 0.74 -12.51
C GLU A 76 14.00 0.49 -12.40
N ALA A 77 13.51 -0.63 -12.93
CA ALA A 77 12.12 -1.03 -12.79
C ALA A 77 11.69 -1.12 -11.31
N ARG A 78 12.51 -1.76 -10.46
CA ARG A 78 12.26 -1.85 -9.01
C ARG A 78 12.19 -0.46 -8.35
N ARG A 79 13.09 0.46 -8.73
CA ARG A 79 13.08 1.84 -8.22
C ARG A 79 11.81 2.58 -8.65
N ALA A 80 11.42 2.46 -9.92
CA ALA A 80 10.22 3.11 -10.45
C ALA A 80 8.94 2.62 -9.75
N ILE A 81 8.82 1.30 -9.54
CA ILE A 81 7.70 0.68 -8.83
C ILE A 81 7.69 1.11 -7.35
N GLY A 82 8.85 1.06 -6.70
CA GLY A 82 9.01 1.50 -5.31
C GLY A 82 8.63 2.98 -5.12
N ALA A 83 8.94 3.84 -6.09
CA ALA A 83 8.55 5.24 -6.06
C ALA A 83 7.02 5.42 -6.13
N ILE A 84 6.31 4.63 -6.94
CA ILE A 84 4.84 4.68 -7.01
C ILE A 84 4.21 4.18 -5.72
N GLN A 85 4.70 3.06 -5.19
CA GLN A 85 4.23 2.56 -3.90
C GLN A 85 4.44 3.62 -2.82
N ARG A 86 5.62 4.24 -2.77
CA ARG A 86 5.91 5.28 -1.78
C ARG A 86 4.99 6.49 -1.92
N LYS A 87 4.72 6.95 -3.16
CA LYS A 87 3.77 8.04 -3.41
C LYS A 87 2.36 7.68 -2.92
N ALA A 88 1.90 6.46 -3.21
CA ALA A 88 0.60 5.98 -2.74
C ALA A 88 0.52 5.91 -1.22
N GLU A 89 1.57 5.42 -0.55
CA GLU A 89 1.65 5.36 0.91
C GLU A 89 1.61 6.77 1.54
N VAL A 90 2.34 7.73 0.98
CA VAL A 90 2.35 9.12 1.46
C VAL A 90 0.98 9.76 1.31
N ALA A 91 0.34 9.60 0.15
CA ALA A 91 -1.01 10.12 -0.11
C ALA A 91 -2.04 9.48 0.84
N ALA A 92 -2.02 8.16 0.99
CA ALA A 92 -2.92 7.45 1.88
C ALA A 92 -2.70 7.84 3.35
N ALA A 93 -1.46 8.07 3.79
CA ALA A 93 -1.16 8.55 5.13
C ALA A 93 -1.69 9.98 5.36
N ALA A 94 -1.62 10.85 4.36
CA ALA A 94 -2.21 12.19 4.43
C ALA A 94 -3.73 12.12 4.57
N GLU A 95 -4.40 11.32 3.74
CA GLU A 95 -5.84 11.07 3.86
C GLU A 95 -6.23 10.51 5.23
N CYS A 96 -5.41 9.60 5.79
CA CYS A 96 -5.63 9.06 7.12
C CYS A 96 -5.55 10.14 8.20
N ARG A 97 -4.54 11.02 8.14
CA ARG A 97 -4.40 12.14 9.09
C ARG A 97 -5.61 13.07 9.02
N THR A 98 -6.04 13.45 7.82
CA THR A 98 -7.24 14.27 7.63
C THR A 98 -8.48 13.57 8.18
N LYS A 99 -8.66 12.27 7.89
CA LYS A 99 -9.83 11.51 8.34
C LYS A 99 -9.89 11.38 9.86
N ILE A 100 -8.77 11.13 10.52
CA ILE A 100 -8.68 11.09 11.99
C ILE A 100 -8.91 12.48 12.58
N GLY A 101 -8.32 13.54 12.00
CA GLY A 101 -8.49 14.91 12.46
C GLY A 101 -9.93 15.42 12.40
N ASN A 102 -10.72 14.91 11.46
CA ASN A 102 -12.14 15.23 11.31
C ASN A 102 -13.09 14.26 12.04
N ALA A 103 -12.56 13.20 12.65
CA ALA A 103 -13.36 12.22 13.39
C ALA A 103 -13.53 12.63 14.85
N ILE A 104 -14.57 12.11 15.49
CA ILE A 104 -14.78 12.28 16.93
C ILE A 104 -14.26 11.07 17.68
N LEU A 105 -13.97 11.22 18.97
CA LEU A 105 -13.65 10.07 19.82
C LEU A 105 -14.85 9.14 19.90
N ALA A 106 -14.59 7.83 19.85
CA ALA A 106 -15.65 6.84 19.99
C ALA A 106 -16.20 6.82 21.42
N SER A 107 -17.52 6.64 21.55
CA SER A 107 -18.15 6.40 22.86
C SER A 107 -17.87 4.98 23.33
N ASP A 108 -17.69 4.78 24.63
CA ASP A 108 -17.63 3.44 25.24
C ASP A 108 -18.94 2.65 25.01
N GLU A 109 -20.05 3.35 24.73
CA GLU A 109 -21.35 2.78 24.40
C GLU A 109 -21.51 2.38 22.92
N HIS A 110 -20.47 2.55 22.10
CA HIS A 110 -20.55 2.15 20.70
C HIS A 110 -20.90 0.65 20.60
N PRO A 111 -21.92 0.24 19.80
CA PRO A 111 -22.45 -1.13 19.82
C PRO A 111 -21.39 -2.23 19.61
N TYR A 112 -20.43 -1.97 18.71
CA TYR A 112 -19.32 -2.90 18.48
C TYR A 112 -18.42 -3.06 19.71
N LEU A 113 -18.11 -1.95 20.41
CA LEU A 113 -17.23 -1.93 21.58
C LEU A 113 -17.89 -2.64 22.76
N MET A 114 -19.16 -2.35 23.02
CA MET A 114 -19.98 -3.06 24.01
C MET A 114 -20.03 -4.57 23.75
N ARG A 115 -20.35 -4.97 22.52
CA ARG A 115 -20.39 -6.39 22.13
C ARG A 115 -19.03 -7.08 22.31
N LYS A 116 -17.93 -6.34 22.16
CA LYS A 116 -16.57 -6.85 22.37
C LYS A 116 -16.07 -6.70 23.80
N GLY A 117 -16.83 -6.07 24.69
CA GLY A 117 -16.45 -5.84 26.09
C GLY A 117 -15.20 -4.98 26.24
N VAL A 118 -14.94 -4.06 25.32
CA VAL A 118 -13.77 -3.17 25.33
C VAL A 118 -14.20 -1.72 25.34
N LYS A 119 -13.41 -0.85 25.99
CA LYS A 119 -13.61 0.62 25.94
C LYS A 119 -12.98 1.21 24.68
N ALA A 120 -13.35 2.45 24.35
CA ALA A 120 -12.88 3.13 23.15
C ALA A 120 -11.38 3.40 23.17
N HIS A 121 -10.76 3.72 24.31
CA HIS A 121 -9.30 3.86 24.45
C HIS A 121 -8.56 4.64 23.35
N GLY A 122 -9.10 5.78 22.87
CA GLY A 122 -8.47 6.57 21.81
C GLY A 122 -8.77 6.06 20.39
N ILE A 123 -9.80 5.22 20.25
CA ILE A 123 -10.46 4.90 18.99
C ILE A 123 -11.34 6.09 18.62
N TYR A 124 -11.39 6.37 17.32
CA TYR A 124 -12.25 7.40 16.75
C TYR A 124 -13.49 6.74 16.12
N GLN A 125 -14.54 7.51 15.90
CA GLN A 125 -15.71 7.07 15.14
C GLN A 125 -16.12 8.10 14.09
N SER A 126 -16.74 7.61 13.01
CA SER A 126 -17.33 8.40 11.94
C SER A 126 -18.63 7.73 11.51
N GLY A 127 -19.76 8.24 12.00
CA GLY A 127 -21.03 7.49 11.98
C GLY A 127 -20.87 6.18 12.78
N ASP A 128 -21.37 5.09 12.22
CA ASP A 128 -21.33 3.75 12.85
C ASP A 128 -20.00 3.00 12.63
N TRP A 129 -19.00 3.68 12.05
CA TRP A 129 -17.69 3.09 11.78
C TRP A 129 -16.72 3.48 12.86
N LEU A 130 -15.98 2.50 13.40
CA LEU A 130 -14.82 2.77 14.23
C LEU A 130 -13.57 2.92 13.37
N LEU A 131 -12.74 3.89 13.73
CA LEU A 131 -11.49 4.24 13.09
C LEU A 131 -10.38 4.08 14.13
N ILE A 132 -9.56 3.06 13.95
CA ILE A 132 -8.40 2.79 14.79
C ILE A 132 -7.17 3.36 14.06
N PRO A 133 -6.55 4.44 14.56
CA PRO A 133 -5.37 5.00 13.92
C PRO A 133 -4.18 4.04 14.05
N ILE A 134 -3.41 3.92 12.99
CA ILE A 134 -2.17 3.14 12.97
C ILE A 134 -1.02 4.12 12.82
N HIS A 135 -0.12 4.08 13.80
CA HIS A 135 0.98 5.04 13.91
C HIS A 135 2.30 4.45 13.43
N ASP A 136 3.11 5.30 12.82
CA ASP A 136 4.52 5.02 12.55
C ASP A 136 5.35 5.04 13.83
N GLN A 137 6.68 4.96 13.70
CA GLN A 137 7.59 4.84 14.84
C GLN A 137 7.77 6.17 15.58
N TYR A 138 7.36 7.26 14.95
CA TYR A 138 7.46 8.62 15.45
C TYR A 138 6.14 9.11 16.06
N GLY A 139 5.07 8.31 16.00
CA GLY A 139 3.75 8.68 16.52
C GLY A 139 2.80 9.29 15.50
N SER A 140 3.18 9.40 14.23
CA SER A 140 2.31 9.97 13.21
C SER A 140 1.37 8.91 12.64
N VAL A 141 0.11 9.28 12.37
CA VAL A 141 -0.83 8.37 11.69
C VAL A 141 -0.33 8.09 10.27
N GLN A 142 -0.07 6.81 9.99
CA GLN A 142 0.34 6.31 8.67
C GLN A 142 -0.75 5.48 7.98
N SER A 143 -1.71 4.94 8.74
CA SER A 143 -2.85 4.17 8.22
C SER A 143 -4.03 4.21 9.20
N ILE A 144 -5.18 3.67 8.80
CA ILE A 144 -6.36 3.46 9.65
C ILE A 144 -6.84 2.03 9.47
N GLN A 145 -7.20 1.38 10.57
CA GLN A 145 -8.07 0.20 10.56
C GLN A 145 -9.52 0.65 10.79
N TYR A 146 -10.38 0.33 9.84
CA TYR A 146 -11.81 0.52 9.91
C TYR A 146 -12.47 -0.72 10.50
N ILE A 147 -13.45 -0.51 11.37
CA ILE A 147 -14.40 -1.54 11.80
C ILE A 147 -15.80 -1.05 11.45
N MET A 148 -16.46 -1.81 10.59
CA MET A 148 -17.84 -1.58 10.17
C MET A 148 -18.84 -2.11 11.23
N PRO A 149 -20.13 -1.73 11.16
CA PRO A 149 -21.14 -2.15 12.15
C PRO A 149 -21.32 -3.67 12.26
N ASP A 150 -21.21 -4.36 11.13
CA ASP A 150 -21.22 -5.83 11.03
C ASP A 150 -19.98 -6.49 11.67
N GLY A 151 -18.98 -5.69 12.07
CA GLY A 151 -17.72 -6.13 12.63
C GLY A 151 -16.64 -6.43 11.58
N THR A 152 -16.93 -6.23 10.29
CA THR A 152 -15.94 -6.38 9.22
C THR A 152 -14.80 -5.39 9.43
N LYS A 153 -13.57 -5.90 9.43
CA LYS A 153 -12.36 -5.09 9.59
C LYS A 153 -11.67 -4.89 8.25
N ARG A 154 -11.24 -3.66 7.97
CA ARG A 154 -10.46 -3.32 6.78
C ARG A 154 -9.37 -2.33 7.12
N PHE A 155 -8.28 -2.35 6.38
CA PHE A 155 -7.24 -1.32 6.46
C PHE A 155 -7.41 -0.30 5.34
N LYS A 156 -6.90 0.92 5.53
CA LYS A 156 -6.84 1.91 4.45
C LYS A 156 -6.04 1.34 3.27
N SER A 157 -6.70 1.20 2.13
CA SER A 157 -6.06 0.77 0.89
C SER A 157 -4.94 1.73 0.49
N GLY A 158 -3.80 1.17 0.08
CA GLY A 158 -2.60 1.91 -0.30
C GLY A 158 -1.77 2.46 0.87
N ALA A 159 -2.24 2.36 2.11
CA ALA A 159 -1.50 2.84 3.27
C ALA A 159 -0.45 1.84 3.73
N LEU A 160 0.65 2.35 4.30
CA LEU A 160 1.71 1.54 4.87
C LEU A 160 1.23 0.88 6.18
N LEU A 161 1.24 -0.46 6.21
CA LEU A 161 0.99 -1.23 7.44
C LEU A 161 2.27 -1.71 8.11
N LYS A 162 3.35 -1.93 7.35
CA LYS A 162 4.60 -2.46 7.89
C LYS A 162 5.14 -1.53 8.98
N GLY A 163 5.47 -2.13 10.12
CA GLY A 163 5.91 -1.42 11.32
C GLY A 163 4.81 -0.63 12.02
N GLY A 164 3.61 -0.50 11.48
CA GLY A 164 2.52 0.27 12.09
C GLY A 164 2.05 -0.30 13.41
N ARG A 165 1.65 0.56 14.35
CA ARG A 165 1.20 0.15 15.68
C ARG A 165 0.08 1.01 16.25
N TYR A 166 -0.68 0.44 17.17
CA TYR A 166 -1.64 1.16 18.00
C TYR A 166 -1.26 0.96 19.46
N TRP A 167 -1.08 2.05 20.20
CA TRP A 167 -0.71 2.00 21.60
C TRP A 167 -1.95 2.05 22.47
N LEU A 168 -2.09 1.07 23.37
CA LEU A 168 -3.10 1.09 24.42
C LEU A 168 -2.50 1.72 25.69
N GLY A 169 -3.21 2.68 26.27
CA GLY A 169 -2.77 3.42 27.46
C GLY A 169 -2.09 4.75 27.15
N ARG A 170 -1.70 5.49 28.20
CA ARG A 170 -1.00 6.78 28.06
C ARG A 170 0.43 6.52 27.57
N VAL A 171 0.72 6.89 26.32
CA VAL A 171 2.11 7.11 25.89
C VAL A 171 2.57 8.39 26.56
N SER A 172 3.36 8.30 27.63
CA SER A 172 3.98 9.49 28.19
C SER A 172 4.87 10.11 27.11
N ARG A 173 4.76 11.42 26.91
CA ARG A 173 5.52 12.21 25.91
C ARG A 173 7.05 12.12 26.11
N GLN A 174 7.51 11.44 27.16
CA GLN A 174 8.92 11.26 27.53
C GLN A 174 9.67 10.24 26.65
N TRP A 175 8.99 9.44 25.84
CA TRP A 175 9.66 8.51 24.91
C TRP A 175 10.23 9.18 23.66
N GLN A 176 9.88 10.44 23.37
CA GLN A 176 10.40 11.16 22.20
C GLN A 176 11.85 11.64 22.35
N ASN A 177 12.38 11.74 23.59
CA ASN A 177 13.69 12.35 23.85
C ASN A 177 14.78 11.37 24.36
N ARG A 178 14.51 10.06 24.38
CA ARG A 178 15.44 9.08 25.00
C ARG A 178 16.35 8.31 24.04
N LEU A 179 16.36 8.65 22.74
CA LEU A 179 17.25 8.05 21.73
C LEU A 179 18.42 8.94 21.30
N TYR A 180 18.65 10.06 22.00
CA TYR A 180 19.85 10.88 21.86
C TYR A 180 20.52 11.09 23.22
N ARG A 181 21.13 10.03 23.75
CA ARG A 181 22.26 10.09 24.68
C ARG A 181 23.20 8.94 24.38
#